data_AF-A0A4Q3VNY2-F1
#
_entry.id   AF-A0A4Q3VNY2-F1
#
_cell.length_a   1.000
_cell.length_b   1.000
_cell.length_c   1.000
_cell.angle_alpha   90.00
_cell.angle_beta   90.00
_cell.angle_gamma   90.00
#
_symmetry.space_group_name_H-M   'P 1'
#
loop_
_entity.id
_entity.type
_entity.pdbx_description
1 polymer ?
#
loop_
_entity_poly.entity_id
_entity_poly.type
_entity_poly.pdbx_seq_one_letter_code
_entity_poly.pdbx_strand_id
1 'polypeptide(L)'
;MLSFLLVRLYTSKLPSEEYGEVTVVMAWMVFLNVLLSYGFETGFFRFYNSEADKKKVISTSMISIFWSSILFLGVALLFRGRIAQYVNVDTSYIAYAIWILVLDALVIIPFSKLRAQQRPM
;
A
#
# COMPACT_ATOMS: atom_id res chain seq x y z
N MET A 1 14.46 3.69 -5.66
CA MET A 1 15.58 4.57 -6.10
C MET A 1 15.33 6.05 -5.78
N LEU A 2 14.09 6.56 -5.85
CA LEU A 2 13.77 7.94 -5.46
C LEU A 2 14.01 8.24 -3.97
N SER A 3 13.86 7.23 -3.10
CA SER A 3 14.03 7.34 -1.65
C SER A 3 15.41 7.89 -1.23
N PHE A 4 16.46 7.60 -2.00
CA PHE A 4 17.81 8.09 -1.72
C PHE A 4 17.96 9.61 -1.89
N LEU A 5 17.28 10.19 -2.88
CA LEU A 5 17.22 11.64 -3.10
C LEU A 5 16.39 12.33 -2.02
N LEU A 6 15.29 11.70 -1.60
CA LEU A 6 14.40 12.24 -0.57
C LEU A 6 15.07 12.33 0.80
N VAL A 7 15.96 11.40 1.15
CA VAL A 7 16.75 11.46 2.40
C VAL A 7 17.54 12.77 2.48
N ARG A 8 18.25 13.17 1.42
CA ARG A 8 19.03 14.42 1.41
C ARG A 8 18.15 15.65 1.61
N LEU A 9 16.97 15.66 1.00
CA LEU A 9 15.99 16.73 1.15
C LEU A 9 15.50 16.83 2.60
N TYR A 10 15.04 15.70 3.16
CA TYR A 10 14.49 15.65 4.51
C TYR A 10 15.50 16.06 5.57
N THR A 11 16.74 15.59 5.50
CA THR A 11 17.80 15.95 6.47
C THR A 11 18.23 17.42 6.36
N SER A 12 18.01 18.09 5.22
CA SER A 12 18.41 19.50 5.04
C SER A 12 17.34 20.53 5.44
N LYS A 13 16.07 20.13 5.49
CA LYS A 13 14.92 21.04 5.62
C LYS A 13 14.04 20.77 6.84
N LEU A 14 14.05 19.56 7.41
CA LEU A 14 13.25 19.25 8.60
C LEU A 14 14.08 19.36 9.90
N PRO A 15 13.51 19.93 10.97
CA PRO A 15 14.03 19.78 12.33
C PRO A 15 14.09 18.29 12.74
N SER A 16 15.06 17.94 13.58
CA SER A 16 15.30 16.54 14.00
C SER A 16 14.08 15.86 14.66
N GLU A 17 13.20 16.63 15.28
CA GLU A 17 11.99 16.16 15.96
C GLU A 17 10.92 15.70 14.95
N GLU A 18 10.59 16.53 13.96
CA GLU A 18 9.65 16.18 12.88
C GLU A 18 10.18 15.05 11.98
N TYR A 19 11.50 14.95 11.80
CA TYR A 19 12.11 13.86 11.04
C TYR A 19 11.92 12.49 11.70
N GLY A 20 11.89 12.45 13.05
CA GLY A 20 11.61 11.25 13.82
C GLY A 20 10.20 10.73 13.58
N GLU A 21 9.19 11.60 13.65
CA GLU A 21 7.78 11.26 13.42
C GLU A 21 7.55 10.69 12.01
N VAL A 22 8.09 11.35 10.98
CA VAL A 22 7.95 10.91 9.58
C VAL A 22 8.61 9.55 9.38
N THR A 23 9.77 9.31 10.00
CA THR A 23 10.48 8.03 9.89
C THR A 23 9.69 6.88 10.52
N VAL A 24 9.05 7.11 11.68
CA VAL A 24 8.20 6.11 12.33
C VAL A 24 6.96 5.80 11.48
N VAL A 25 6.30 6.82 10.92
CA VAL A 25 5.17 6.63 9.99
C VAL A 25 5.59 5.83 8.76
N MET A 26 6.75 6.14 8.16
CA MET A 26 7.25 5.40 7.01
C MET A 26 7.58 3.94 7.34
N ALA A 27 8.15 3.64 8.53
CA ALA A 27 8.39 2.26 8.95
C ALA A 27 7.09 1.45 9.07
N TRP A 28 6.06 2.05 9.68
CA TRP A 28 4.73 1.44 9.75
C TRP A 28 4.09 1.26 8.38
N MET A 29 4.27 2.20 7.45
CA MET A 29 3.80 2.04 6.07
C MET A 29 4.43 0.82 5.39
N VAL A 30 5.76 0.63 5.51
CA VAL A 30 6.42 -0.54 4.90
C VAL A 30 5.87 -1.83 5.46
N PHE A 31 5.70 -1.92 6.78
CA PHE A 31 5.14 -3.10 7.42
C PHE A 31 3.70 -3.39 6.97
N LEU A 32 2.84 -2.36 6.97
CA LEU A 32 1.44 -2.48 6.55
C LEU A 32 1.32 -2.81 5.06
N ASN A 33 2.22 -2.30 4.21
CA ASN A 33 2.22 -2.60 2.78
C ASN A 33 2.45 -4.10 2.52
N VAL A 34 3.42 -4.71 3.22
CA VAL A 34 3.67 -6.16 3.13
C VAL A 34 2.44 -6.96 3.59
N LEU A 35 1.81 -6.53 4.69
CA LEU A 35 0.60 -7.17 5.20
C LEU A 35 -0.57 -7.04 4.21
N LEU A 36 -0.76 -5.86 3.61
CA LEU A 36 -1.85 -5.61 2.66
C LEU A 36 -1.65 -6.35 1.34
N SER A 37 -0.40 -6.46 0.91
CA SER A 37 -0.06 -7.17 -0.32
C SER A 37 -0.35 -8.67 -0.16
N TYR A 38 -0.26 -9.25 1.06
CA TYR A 38 -0.56 -10.66 1.43
C TYR A 38 -0.11 -11.73 0.40
N GLY A 39 0.90 -11.46 -0.43
CA GLY A 39 1.27 -12.35 -1.53
C GLY A 39 0.19 -12.48 -2.62
N PHE A 40 -0.63 -11.44 -2.83
CA PHE A 40 -1.62 -11.38 -3.90
C PHE A 40 -1.01 -11.70 -5.25
N GLU A 41 0.18 -11.17 -5.52
CA GLU A 41 0.86 -11.35 -6.79
C GLU A 41 1.11 -12.85 -7.09
N THR A 42 1.56 -13.63 -6.11
CA THR A 42 1.82 -15.07 -6.30
C THR A 42 0.52 -15.86 -6.49
N GLY A 43 -0.54 -15.51 -5.75
CA GLY A 43 -1.87 -16.09 -5.93
C GLY A 43 -2.45 -15.78 -7.32
N PHE A 44 -2.38 -14.51 -7.72
CA PHE A 44 -2.87 -14.02 -9.01
C PHE A 44 -2.18 -14.73 -10.18
N PHE A 45 -0.86 -14.83 -10.18
CA PHE A 45 -0.13 -15.54 -11.25
C PHE A 45 -0.46 -17.02 -11.31
N ARG A 46 -0.63 -17.69 -10.16
CA ARG A 46 -0.99 -19.11 -10.12
C ARG A 46 -2.37 -19.37 -10.73
N PHE A 47 -3.38 -18.59 -10.35
CA PHE A 47 -4.74 -18.73 -10.89
C PHE A 47 -4.82 -18.27 -12.34
N TYR A 48 -4.07 -17.24 -12.73
CA TYR A 48 -4.04 -16.74 -14.11
C TYR A 48 -3.42 -17.74 -15.10
N ASN A 49 -2.41 -18.51 -14.69
CA ASN A 49 -1.78 -19.53 -15.53
C ASN A 49 -2.50 -20.88 -15.52
N SER A 50 -3.25 -21.20 -14.47
CA SER A 50 -3.91 -22.52 -14.34
C SER A 50 -5.32 -22.56 -14.94
N GLU A 51 -6.01 -21.43 -15.04
CA GLU A 51 -7.38 -21.36 -15.55
C GLU A 51 -7.43 -21.09 -17.05
N ALA A 52 -8.33 -21.79 -17.75
CA ALA A 52 -8.59 -21.55 -19.17
C ALA A 52 -9.22 -20.17 -19.40
N ASP A 53 -10.01 -19.69 -18.42
CA ASP A 53 -10.82 -18.48 -18.54
C ASP A 53 -10.18 -17.28 -17.82
N LYS A 54 -9.04 -16.83 -18.36
CA LYS A 54 -8.19 -15.77 -17.81
C LYS A 54 -8.92 -14.45 -17.52
N LYS A 55 -9.97 -14.13 -18.28
CA LYS A 55 -10.77 -12.90 -18.09
C LYS A 55 -11.59 -12.95 -16.79
N LYS A 56 -12.13 -14.13 -16.45
CA LYS A 56 -12.92 -14.33 -15.24
C LYS A 56 -12.03 -14.23 -14.00
N VAL A 57 -10.84 -14.83 -14.04
CA VAL A 57 -9.84 -14.73 -12.96
C VAL A 57 -9.42 -13.29 -12.70
N ILE A 58 -9.16 -12.50 -13.74
CA ILE A 58 -8.83 -11.07 -13.60
C ILE A 58 -9.97 -10.32 -12.91
N SER A 59 -11.22 -10.49 -13.39
CA SER A 59 -12.37 -9.75 -12.83
C SER A 59 -12.64 -10.14 -11.38
N THR A 60 -12.62 -11.43 -11.04
CA THR A 60 -12.84 -11.91 -9.67
C THR A 60 -11.71 -11.46 -8.73
N SER A 61 -10.46 -11.53 -9.17
CA SER A 61 -9.31 -11.07 -8.36
C SER A 61 -9.34 -9.56 -8.12
N MET A 62 -9.72 -8.80 -9.15
CA MET A 62 -9.88 -7.34 -9.07
C MET A 62 -10.97 -6.96 -8.06
N ILE A 63 -12.13 -7.61 -8.12
CA ILE A 63 -13.23 -7.37 -7.17
C ILE A 63 -12.81 -7.76 -5.75
N SER A 64 -12.11 -8.88 -5.58
CA SER A 64 -11.69 -9.35 -4.26
C SER A 64 -10.71 -8.39 -3.58
N ILE A 65 -9.67 -7.91 -4.29
CA ILE A 65 -8.78 -6.90 -3.71
C ILE A 65 -9.52 -5.60 -3.47
N PHE A 66 -10.32 -5.16 -4.43
CA PHE A 66 -11.00 -3.87 -4.32
C PHE A 66 -11.83 -3.80 -3.04
N TRP A 67 -12.61 -4.85 -2.76
CA TRP A 67 -13.38 -4.94 -1.51
C TRP A 67 -12.51 -5.12 -0.27
N SER A 68 -11.42 -5.90 -0.32
CA SER A 68 -10.52 -6.03 0.84
C SER A 68 -9.80 -4.71 1.17
N SER A 69 -9.37 -3.97 0.16
CA SER A 69 -8.72 -2.65 0.31
C SER A 69 -9.69 -1.59 0.81
N ILE A 70 -10.96 -1.61 0.36
CA ILE A 70 -12.02 -0.73 0.88
C ILE A 70 -12.36 -1.08 2.34
N LEU A 71 -12.49 -2.36 2.65
CA LEU A 71 -12.72 -2.81 4.02
C LEU A 71 -11.58 -2.36 4.92
N PHE A 72 -10.33 -2.56 4.48
CA PHE A 72 -9.15 -2.09 5.19
C PHE A 72 -9.15 -0.57 5.36
N LEU A 73 -9.46 0.20 4.31
CA LEU A 73 -9.56 1.66 4.40
C LEU A 73 -10.58 2.09 5.47
N GLY A 74 -11.76 1.47 5.48
CA GLY A 74 -12.80 1.77 6.45
C GLY A 74 -12.37 1.48 7.89
N VAL A 75 -11.76 0.33 8.13
CA VAL A 75 -11.22 -0.05 9.45
C VAL A 75 -10.07 0.87 9.84
N ALA A 76 -9.10 1.11 8.95
CA ALA A 76 -7.94 1.95 9.23
C ALA A 76 -8.34 3.39 9.55
N LEU A 77 -9.31 3.97 8.82
CA LEU A 77 -9.82 5.32 9.10
C LEU A 77 -10.59 5.40 10.43
N LEU A 78 -11.31 4.35 10.83
CA LEU A 78 -11.96 4.27 12.15
C LEU A 78 -10.93 4.25 13.29
N PHE A 79 -9.84 3.51 13.11
CA PHE A 79 -8.80 3.35 14.12
C PHE A 79 -7.70 4.43 14.06
N ARG A 80 -7.69 5.31 13.04
CA ARG A 80 -6.64 6.32 12.81
C ARG A 80 -6.29 7.14 14.05
N GLY A 81 -7.28 7.54 14.84
CA GLY A 81 -7.08 8.34 16.05
C GLY A 81 -6.38 7.56 17.16
N ARG A 82 -6.69 6.27 17.32
CA ARG A 82 -5.99 5.40 18.28
C ARG A 82 -4.55 5.16 17.84
N ILE A 83 -4.33 4.90 16.55
CA ILE A 83 -2.99 4.69 16.00
C ILE A 83 -2.14 5.95 16.17
N ALA A 84 -2.70 7.14 15.90
CA ALA A 84 -2.04 8.43 16.11
C ALA A 84 -1.59 8.63 17.56
N GLN A 85 -2.45 8.28 18.53
CA GLN A 85 -2.11 8.34 19.96
C GLN A 85 -1.02 7.35 20.37
N TYR A 86 -1.03 6.12 19.84
CA TYR A 86 0.00 5.11 20.12
C TYR A 86 1.36 5.47 19.54
N VAL A 87 1.37 6.06 18.35
CA VAL A 87 2.59 6.42 17.63
C VAL A 87 3.10 7.81 18.03
N ASN A 88 2.28 8.58 18.78
CA ASN A 88 2.54 9.95 19.21
C ASN A 88 2.79 10.90 18.02
N VAL A 89 2.00 10.74 16.95
CA VAL A 89 2.11 11.52 15.71
C VAL A 89 0.75 12.12 15.39
N ASP A 90 0.73 13.28 14.70
CA ASP A 90 -0.52 13.92 14.28
C ASP A 90 -1.42 12.95 13.49
N THR A 91 -2.72 13.02 13.78
CA THR A 91 -3.72 12.16 13.12
C THR A 91 -3.77 12.37 11.61
N SER A 92 -3.35 13.55 11.13
CA SER A 92 -3.26 13.91 9.72
C SER A 92 -2.21 13.07 8.99
N TYR A 93 -1.02 12.86 9.56
CA TYR A 93 0.02 12.03 8.95
C TYR A 93 -0.42 10.57 8.81
N ILE A 94 -1.11 10.05 9.83
CA ILE A 94 -1.67 8.69 9.81
C ILE A 94 -2.74 8.58 8.73
N ALA A 95 -3.61 9.59 8.59
CA ALA A 95 -4.61 9.61 7.54
C ALA A 95 -3.97 9.60 6.14
N TYR A 96 -2.92 10.39 5.92
CA TYR A 96 -2.17 10.38 4.66
C TYR A 96 -1.51 9.01 4.40
N ALA A 97 -0.88 8.42 5.40
CA ALA A 97 -0.26 7.10 5.28
C ALA A 97 -1.28 6.01 4.88
N ILE A 98 -2.46 6.02 5.51
CA ILE A 98 -3.56 5.11 5.18
C ILE A 98 -4.01 5.28 3.73
N TRP A 99 -4.20 6.53 3.28
CA TRP A 99 -4.58 6.82 1.90
C TRP A 99 -3.53 6.33 0.90
N ILE A 100 -2.25 6.58 1.17
CA ILE A 100 -1.15 6.13 0.30
C ILE A 100 -1.12 4.60 0.22
N LEU A 101 -1.26 3.90 1.35
CA LEU A 101 -1.29 2.43 1.37
C LEU A 101 -2.43 1.86 0.54
N VAL A 102 -3.62 2.46 0.64
CA VAL A 102 -4.80 2.00 -0.10
C VAL A 102 -4.65 2.28 -1.60
N LEU A 103 -4.12 3.44 -1.97
CA LEU A 103 -3.81 3.75 -3.36
C LEU A 103 -2.77 2.80 -3.94
N ASP A 104 -1.71 2.48 -3.19
CA ASP A 104 -0.66 1.55 -3.63
C ASP A 104 -1.23 0.14 -3.87
N ALA A 105 -2.09 -0.32 -2.96
CA ALA A 105 -2.77 -1.60 -3.10
C ALA A 105 -3.76 -1.65 -4.26
N LEU A 106 -4.45 -0.55 -4.56
CA LEU A 106 -5.33 -0.46 -5.73
C LEU A 106 -4.54 -0.49 -7.04
N VAL A 107 -3.35 0.12 -7.05
CA VAL A 107 -2.47 0.21 -8.23
C VAL A 107 -1.76 -1.12 -8.52
N ILE A 108 -1.58 -2.00 -7.52
CA ILE A 108 -1.12 -3.39 -7.73
C ILE A 108 -2.01 -4.15 -8.74
N ILE A 109 -3.31 -3.87 -8.81
CA ILE A 109 -4.26 -4.58 -9.70
C ILE A 109 -3.94 -4.35 -11.19
N PRO A 110 -3.96 -3.11 -11.73
CA PRO A 110 -3.66 -2.87 -13.14
C PRO A 110 -2.23 -3.29 -13.48
N PHE A 111 -1.27 -3.11 -12.57
CA PHE A 111 0.11 -3.56 -12.80
C PHE A 111 0.23 -5.08 -12.88
N SER A 112 -0.42 -5.81 -11.97
CA SER A 112 -0.45 -7.28 -12.02
C SER A 112 -1.08 -7.77 -13.33
N LYS A 113 -2.16 -7.13 -13.78
CA LYS A 113 -2.79 -7.42 -15.09
C LYS A 113 -1.83 -7.16 -16.26
N LEU A 114 -1.13 -6.02 -16.28
CA LEU A 114 -0.13 -5.69 -17.30
C LEU A 114 1.00 -6.72 -17.31
N ARG A 115 1.50 -7.09 -16.14
CA ARG A 115 2.58 -8.07 -15.94
C ARG A 115 2.16 -9.47 -16.40
N ALA A 116 0.93 -9.89 -16.13
CA ALA A 116 0.35 -11.15 -16.61
C ALA A 116 0.07 -11.17 -18.12
N GLN A 117 -0.09 -10.00 -18.74
CA GLN A 117 -0.17 -9.87 -20.20
C GLN A 117 1.20 -9.77 -20.88
N GLN A 118 2.30 -9.89 -20.11
CA GLN A 118 3.68 -9.74 -20.60
C GLN A 118 3.90 -8.44 -21.39
N ARG A 119 3.09 -7.41 -21.14
CA ARG A 119 3.29 -6.10 -21.75
C ARG A 119 4.32 -5.34 -20.90
N PRO A 120 5.45 -4.90 -21.48
CA PRO A 120 6.50 -4.24 -20.72
C PRO A 120 5.99 -2.92 -20.12
N MET A 121 6.52 -2.61 -18.94
CA MET A 121 6.38 -1.32 -18.25
C MET A 121 7.34 -0.29 -18.84
#